data_AF-A0A3P8W464-F1
#
_entry.id   AF-A0A3P8W464-F1
#
_cell.length_a   1.000
_cell.length_b   1.000
_cell.length_c   1.000
_cell.angle_alpha   90.00
_cell.angle_beta   90.00
_cell.angle_gamma   90.00
#
_symmetry.space_group_name_H-M   'P 1'
#
loop_
_entity.id
_entity.type
_entity.pdbx_description
1 polymer ?
#
loop_
_entity_poly.entity_id
_entity_poly.type
_entity_poly.pdbx_seq_one_letter_code
_entity_poly.pdbx_strand_id
1 'polypeptide(L)'
;MLQTVLKIDFDEPKRGVLLELYVQTVLFCRENNFNKEQTSAVLSIVKSVHQANVETPLDNIDQCLKYCNELLLCHSVRRPPFSINIFSYQEADNIVQYVNSTYMRHYKLYKYIFTPQVRFNRDEDILPQDLNHYFFSCVEEVDAVSDETEEEKEFTLGTTLHVQQHQVTLCQKTSELKTLIEKEVQEQMTLVSAKLDEKMKALAGNQSKKSDSQQSKRGQKAKKK
;
A
#
# COMPACT_ATOMS: atom_id res chain seq x y z
N MET A 1 2.00 5.43 36.41
CA MET A 1 0.93 4.48 36.83
C MET A 1 0.36 3.68 35.67
N LEU A 2 -0.13 4.29 34.58
CA LEU A 2 -0.69 3.52 33.45
C LEU A 2 0.33 2.60 32.75
N GLN A 3 1.59 3.01 32.64
CA GLN A 3 2.66 2.22 32.02
C GLN A 3 2.86 0.85 32.69
N THR A 4 2.92 0.83 34.02
CA THR A 4 3.10 -0.39 34.82
C THR A 4 1.89 -1.30 34.75
N VAL A 5 0.69 -0.72 34.70
CA VAL A 5 -0.58 -1.48 34.63
C VAL A 5 -0.77 -2.12 33.25
N LEU A 6 -0.36 -1.43 32.19
CA LEU A 6 -0.58 -1.88 30.81
C LEU A 6 0.59 -2.70 30.24
N LYS A 7 1.70 -2.86 30.97
CA LYS A 7 2.94 -3.54 30.57
C LYS A 7 3.47 -3.01 29.23
N ILE A 8 3.72 -1.71 29.17
CA ILE A 8 4.18 -1.01 27.97
C ILE A 8 5.71 -1.07 27.92
N ASP A 9 6.28 -2.11 27.30
CA ASP A 9 7.73 -2.32 27.15
C ASP A 9 8.28 -1.73 25.84
N PHE A 10 7.87 -0.50 25.51
CA PHE A 10 8.31 0.19 24.28
C PHE A 10 9.33 1.31 24.58
N ASP A 11 10.26 1.49 23.64
CA ASP A 11 11.13 2.66 23.59
C ASP A 11 10.38 3.92 23.13
N GLU A 12 10.92 5.10 23.46
CA GLU A 12 10.44 6.35 22.85
C GLU A 12 10.81 6.39 21.35
N PRO A 13 9.95 6.91 20.46
CA PRO A 13 8.70 7.64 20.70
C PRO A 13 7.43 6.78 20.75
N LYS A 14 7.56 5.45 20.53
CA LYS A 14 6.41 4.54 20.42
C LYS A 14 5.59 4.51 21.71
N ARG A 15 6.29 4.53 22.85
CA ARG A 15 5.67 4.60 24.16
C ARG A 15 4.80 5.84 24.34
N GLY A 16 5.29 7.03 23.98
CA GLY A 16 4.52 8.27 24.08
C GLY A 16 3.22 8.21 23.28
N VAL A 17 3.29 7.74 22.04
CA VAL A 17 2.10 7.61 21.16
C VAL A 17 1.07 6.63 21.73
N LEU A 18 1.52 5.48 22.26
CA LEU A 18 0.60 4.51 22.84
C LEU A 18 -0.03 5.02 24.14
N LEU A 19 0.74 5.71 24.98
CA LEU A 19 0.24 6.31 26.20
C LEU A 19 -0.81 7.39 25.91
N GLU A 20 -0.56 8.22 24.90
CA GLU A 20 -1.50 9.25 24.44
C GLU A 20 -2.83 8.62 24.02
N LEU A 21 -2.80 7.53 23.23
CA LEU A 21 -4.01 6.79 22.85
C LEU A 21 -4.82 6.32 24.06
N TYR A 22 -4.15 5.77 25.08
CA TYR A 22 -4.83 5.30 26.29
C TYR A 22 -5.34 6.44 27.18
N VAL A 23 -4.59 7.53 27.29
CA VAL A 23 -5.03 8.73 28.02
C VAL A 23 -6.27 9.32 27.38
N GLN A 24 -6.27 9.47 26.05
CA GLN A 24 -7.43 9.98 25.31
C GLN A 24 -8.65 9.08 25.47
N THR A 25 -8.46 7.77 25.49
CA THR A 25 -9.54 6.80 25.74
C THR A 25 -10.14 6.95 27.14
N VAL A 26 -9.30 7.18 28.15
CA VAL A 26 -9.77 7.43 29.53
C VAL A 26 -10.51 8.76 29.64
N LEU A 27 -10.02 9.80 28.96
CA LEU A 27 -10.71 11.10 28.92
C LEU A 27 -12.09 10.98 28.29
N PHE A 28 -12.21 10.30 27.14
CA PHE A 28 -13.49 10.00 26.52
C PHE A 28 -14.45 9.26 27.47
N CYS A 29 -13.96 8.23 28.17
CA CYS A 29 -14.77 7.48 29.13
C CYS A 29 -15.25 8.37 30.28
N ARG A 30 -14.40 9.30 30.74
CA ARG A 30 -14.74 10.26 31.80
C ARG A 30 -15.77 11.28 31.34
N GLU A 31 -15.66 11.79 30.11
CA GLU A 31 -16.63 12.72 29.53
C GLU A 31 -18.02 12.08 29.36
N ASN A 32 -18.06 10.79 29.06
CA ASN A 32 -19.31 10.02 28.94
C ASN A 32 -19.79 9.41 30.28
N ASN A 33 -19.16 9.75 31.41
CA ASN A 33 -19.50 9.26 32.76
C ASN A 33 -19.51 7.73 32.90
N PHE A 34 -18.61 7.03 32.21
CA PHE A 34 -18.51 5.58 32.31
C PHE A 34 -18.00 5.12 33.69
N ASN A 35 -18.56 4.01 34.16
CA ASN A 35 -18.10 3.32 35.36
C ASN A 35 -16.69 2.75 35.20
N LYS A 36 -16.08 2.35 36.32
CA LYS A 36 -14.73 1.75 36.32
C LYS A 36 -14.66 0.48 35.46
N GLU A 37 -15.68 -0.37 35.53
CA GLU A 37 -15.78 -1.59 34.73
C GLU A 37 -15.89 -1.29 33.23
N GLN A 38 -16.78 -0.36 32.86
CA GLN A 38 -16.94 0.13 31.50
C GLN A 38 -15.63 0.71 30.96
N THR A 39 -14.97 1.59 31.71
CA THR A 39 -13.69 2.20 31.32
C THR A 39 -12.61 1.13 31.11
N SER A 40 -12.52 0.14 32.00
CA SER A 40 -11.58 -0.97 31.85
C SER A 40 -11.89 -1.80 30.60
N ALA A 41 -13.17 -2.04 30.30
CA ALA A 41 -13.58 -2.77 29.09
C ALA A 41 -13.23 -1.97 27.82
N VAL A 42 -13.53 -0.68 27.75
CA VAL A 42 -13.18 0.17 26.58
C VAL A 42 -11.65 0.19 26.37
N LEU A 43 -10.87 0.39 27.43
CA LEU A 43 -9.41 0.32 27.36
C LEU A 43 -8.91 -1.04 26.82
N SER A 44 -9.53 -2.14 27.28
CA SER A 44 -9.19 -3.47 26.80
C SER A 44 -9.53 -3.65 25.32
N ILE A 45 -10.69 -3.16 24.87
CA ILE A 45 -11.10 -3.23 23.45
C ILE A 45 -10.10 -2.46 22.59
N VAL A 46 -9.80 -1.20 22.94
CA VAL A 46 -8.83 -0.38 22.19
C VAL A 46 -7.45 -1.03 22.16
N LYS A 47 -7.01 -1.64 23.27
CA LYS A 47 -5.76 -2.39 23.33
C LYS A 47 -5.76 -3.59 22.36
N SER A 48 -6.81 -4.41 22.38
CA SER A 48 -6.91 -5.58 21.50
C SER A 48 -6.98 -5.19 20.03
N VAL A 49 -7.72 -4.13 19.69
CA VAL A 49 -7.79 -3.58 18.32
C VAL A 49 -6.42 -3.05 17.88
N HIS A 50 -5.70 -2.37 18.77
CA HIS A 50 -4.35 -1.89 18.47
C HIS A 50 -3.39 -3.04 18.18
N GLN A 51 -3.41 -4.08 19.02
CA GLN A 51 -2.58 -5.26 18.81
C GLN A 51 -2.88 -5.94 17.47
N ALA A 52 -4.16 -6.15 17.13
CA ALA A 52 -4.57 -6.74 15.85
C ALA A 52 -4.15 -5.90 14.63
N ASN A 53 -4.16 -4.57 14.75
CA ASN A 53 -3.69 -3.68 13.68
C ASN A 53 -2.18 -3.82 13.44
N VAL A 54 -1.39 -4.00 14.50
CA VAL A 54 0.09 -4.05 14.44
C VAL A 54 0.62 -5.42 14.05
N GLU A 55 -0.15 -6.49 14.28
CA GLU A 55 0.24 -7.88 13.97
C GLU A 55 0.56 -8.11 12.48
N THR A 56 0.00 -7.32 11.57
CA THR A 56 0.25 -7.43 10.14
C THR A 56 0.70 -6.09 9.53
N PRO A 57 1.66 -6.10 8.59
CA PRO A 57 2.02 -4.91 7.82
C PRO A 57 0.97 -4.55 6.77
N LEU A 58 0.05 -5.47 6.42
CA LEU A 58 -0.98 -5.25 5.40
C LEU A 58 -2.10 -4.36 5.93
N ASP A 59 -2.78 -3.63 5.04
CA ASP A 59 -3.95 -2.85 5.44
C ASP A 59 -5.07 -3.77 5.95
N ASN A 60 -5.53 -3.52 7.16
CA ASN A 60 -6.53 -4.35 7.84
C ASN A 60 -7.55 -3.51 8.63
N ILE A 61 -7.83 -2.27 8.18
CA ILE A 61 -8.83 -1.38 8.82
C ILE A 61 -10.18 -2.08 8.99
N ASP A 62 -10.73 -2.65 7.91
CA ASP A 62 -12.06 -3.25 7.93
C ASP A 62 -12.14 -4.43 8.90
N GLN A 63 -11.07 -5.22 8.96
CA GLN A 63 -10.94 -6.34 9.89
C GLN A 63 -10.85 -5.85 11.34
N CYS A 64 -10.06 -4.80 11.59
CA CYS A 64 -9.94 -4.19 12.92
C CYS A 64 -11.25 -3.56 13.38
N LEU A 65 -12.00 -2.91 12.48
CA LEU A 65 -13.30 -2.34 12.78
C LEU A 65 -14.34 -3.43 13.06
N LYS A 66 -14.36 -4.48 12.24
CA LYS A 66 -15.21 -5.65 12.49
C LYS A 66 -14.89 -6.29 13.84
N TYR A 67 -13.61 -6.47 14.15
CA TYR A 67 -13.16 -7.03 15.42
C TYR A 67 -13.57 -6.15 16.61
N CYS A 68 -13.46 -4.82 16.48
CA CYS A 68 -13.93 -3.86 17.48
C CYS A 68 -15.45 -4.04 17.75
N ASN A 69 -16.25 -4.15 16.70
CA ASN A 69 -17.69 -4.35 16.80
C ASN A 69 -18.05 -5.70 17.44
N GLU A 70 -17.33 -6.78 17.10
CA GLU A 70 -17.51 -8.09 17.72
C GLU A 70 -17.20 -8.06 19.22
N LEU A 71 -16.10 -7.42 19.62
CA LEU A 71 -15.76 -7.23 21.03
C LEU A 71 -16.81 -6.40 21.77
N LEU A 72 -17.27 -5.28 21.19
CA LEU A 72 -18.33 -4.45 21.77
C LEU A 72 -19.64 -5.23 21.93
N LEU A 73 -19.99 -6.07 20.96
CA LEU A 73 -21.20 -6.89 21.04
C LEU A 73 -21.12 -7.89 22.20
N CYS A 74 -19.94 -8.49 22.45
CA CYS A 74 -19.68 -9.34 23.62
C CYS A 74 -19.83 -8.60 24.95
N HIS A 75 -19.68 -7.27 24.97
CA HIS A 75 -19.84 -6.44 26.15
C HIS A 75 -21.19 -5.69 26.23
N SER A 76 -22.06 -5.84 25.22
CA SER A 76 -23.35 -5.14 25.14
C SER A 76 -24.56 -6.08 25.14
N VAL A 77 -24.37 -7.37 24.82
CA VAL A 77 -25.44 -8.37 24.78
C VAL A 77 -25.30 -9.34 25.94
N ARG A 78 -26.42 -9.75 26.56
CA ARG A 78 -26.41 -10.72 27.67
C ARG A 78 -26.55 -12.17 27.18
N ARG A 79 -25.45 -12.91 27.05
CA ARG A 79 -25.41 -14.35 26.71
C ARG A 79 -24.29 -15.06 27.48
N PRO A 80 -24.51 -15.42 28.75
CA PRO A 80 -23.55 -16.26 29.48
C PRO A 80 -23.31 -17.58 28.72
N PRO A 81 -22.07 -18.12 28.64
CA PRO A 81 -20.82 -17.67 29.29
C PRO A 81 -20.00 -16.62 28.49
N PHE A 82 -20.45 -16.20 27.31
CA PHE A 82 -19.61 -15.47 26.35
C PHE A 82 -19.76 -13.95 26.39
N SER A 83 -20.91 -13.43 26.84
CA SER A 83 -21.19 -12.01 26.78
C SER A 83 -21.89 -11.46 28.02
N ILE A 84 -21.43 -10.30 28.45
CA ILE A 84 -21.85 -9.58 29.66
C ILE A 84 -22.42 -8.23 29.25
N ASN A 85 -23.54 -7.83 29.84
CA ASN A 85 -24.22 -6.57 29.50
C ASN A 85 -23.63 -5.40 30.30
N ILE A 86 -22.47 -4.90 29.85
CA ILE A 86 -21.75 -3.76 30.46
C ILE A 86 -22.18 -2.43 29.82
N PHE A 87 -22.45 -2.45 28.51
CA PHE A 87 -22.81 -1.24 27.75
C PHE A 87 -24.26 -1.31 27.28
N SER A 88 -24.95 -0.17 27.36
CA SER A 88 -26.19 0.06 26.64
C SER A 88 -25.93 0.30 25.16
N TYR A 89 -26.98 0.19 24.34
CA TYR A 89 -26.89 0.42 22.89
C TYR A 89 -26.34 1.82 22.54
N GLN A 90 -26.78 2.86 23.27
CA GLN A 90 -26.33 4.24 23.04
C GLN A 90 -24.85 4.42 23.38
N GLU A 91 -24.40 3.84 24.50
CA GLU A 91 -22.99 3.88 24.89
C GLU A 91 -22.11 3.12 23.89
N ALA A 92 -22.57 1.95 23.42
CA ALA A 92 -21.86 1.17 22.42
C ALA A 92 -21.70 1.95 21.09
N ASP A 93 -22.76 2.62 20.62
CA ASP A 93 -22.70 3.45 19.40
C ASP A 93 -21.70 4.61 19.56
N ASN A 94 -21.75 5.32 20.71
CA ASN A 94 -20.79 6.37 21.02
C ASN A 94 -19.34 5.86 21.04
N ILE A 95 -19.08 4.65 21.56
CA ILE A 95 -17.75 4.05 21.56
C ILE A 95 -17.29 3.75 20.12
N VAL A 96 -18.16 3.19 19.27
CA VAL A 96 -17.82 2.94 17.85
C VAL A 96 -17.46 4.23 17.14
N GLN A 97 -18.27 5.28 17.31
CA GLN A 97 -18.01 6.59 16.71
C GLN A 97 -16.69 7.20 17.22
N TYR A 98 -16.39 7.08 18.52
CA TYR A 98 -15.13 7.51 19.10
C TYR A 98 -13.92 6.76 18.51
N VAL A 99 -14.00 5.42 18.43
CA VAL A 99 -12.92 4.60 17.86
C VAL A 99 -12.69 4.93 16.39
N ASN A 100 -13.76 5.15 15.61
CA ASN A 100 -13.64 5.54 14.21
C ASN A 100 -12.99 6.92 14.03
N SER A 101 -13.44 7.92 14.78
CA SER A 101 -12.96 9.30 14.67
C SER A 101 -11.53 9.48 15.18
N THR A 102 -11.13 8.71 16.21
CA THR A 102 -9.84 8.87 16.89
C THR A 102 -8.81 7.85 16.42
N TYR A 103 -9.15 6.56 16.47
CA TYR A 103 -8.19 5.50 16.18
C TYR A 103 -8.12 5.19 14.68
N MET A 104 -9.27 4.92 14.04
CA MET A 104 -9.29 4.50 12.63
C MET A 104 -8.86 5.63 11.68
N ARG A 105 -9.21 6.89 11.98
CA ARG A 105 -8.71 8.07 11.24
C ARG A 105 -7.19 8.12 11.16
N HIS A 106 -6.50 7.67 12.20
CA HIS A 106 -5.04 7.70 12.30
C HIS A 106 -4.40 6.30 12.15
N TYR A 107 -5.09 5.32 11.55
CA TYR A 107 -4.60 3.94 11.48
C TYR A 107 -3.22 3.80 10.83
N LYS A 108 -2.93 4.59 9.78
CA LYS A 108 -1.63 4.60 9.06
C LYS A 108 -0.48 5.01 9.99
N LEU A 109 -0.71 5.96 10.89
CA LEU A 109 0.29 6.44 11.84
C LEU A 109 0.70 5.30 12.79
N TYR A 110 -0.30 4.63 13.38
CA TYR A 110 -0.04 3.50 14.27
C TYR A 110 0.66 2.36 13.53
N LYS A 111 0.23 2.02 12.31
CA LYS A 111 0.88 0.97 11.53
C LYS A 111 2.34 1.31 11.23
N TYR A 112 2.62 2.54 10.79
CA TYR A 112 3.98 2.98 10.50
C TYR A 112 4.93 2.91 11.71
N ILE A 113 4.45 3.29 12.89
CA ILE A 113 5.27 3.36 14.11
C ILE A 113 5.52 1.98 14.70
N PHE A 114 4.49 1.13 14.72
CA PHE A 114 4.51 -0.11 15.50
C PHE A 114 4.81 -1.35 14.66
N THR A 115 4.55 -1.34 13.36
CA THR A 115 4.89 -2.48 12.50
C THR A 115 6.41 -2.54 12.26
N PRO A 116 7.06 -3.68 12.51
CA PRO A 116 8.46 -3.87 12.17
C PRO A 116 8.65 -3.74 10.66
N GLN A 117 9.35 -2.71 10.21
CA GLN A 117 9.72 -2.62 8.80
C GLN A 117 10.85 -3.62 8.55
N VAL A 118 10.63 -4.55 7.60
CA VAL A 118 11.71 -5.39 7.08
C VAL A 118 12.63 -4.47 6.29
N ARG A 119 13.68 -3.97 6.94
CA ARG A 119 14.75 -3.28 6.25
C ARG A 119 15.45 -4.33 5.40
N PHE A 120 15.35 -4.19 4.08
CA PHE A 120 16.21 -4.90 3.16
C PHE A 120 17.61 -4.34 3.35
N ASN A 121 18.36 -4.91 4.30
CA ASN A 121 19.78 -4.63 4.43
C ASN A 121 20.40 -5.07 3.11
N ARG A 122 20.84 -4.10 2.34
CA ARG A 122 21.52 -4.30 1.06
C ARG A 122 22.99 -4.64 1.31
N ASP A 123 23.22 -5.48 2.31
CA ASP A 123 24.51 -6.11 2.53
C ASP A 123 24.43 -7.41 1.72
N GLU A 124 25.24 -7.45 0.66
CA GLU A 124 25.54 -8.67 -0.07
C GLU A 124 25.96 -9.72 0.95
N ASP A 125 25.04 -10.63 1.31
CA ASP A 125 25.28 -12.06 1.47
C ASP A 125 24.03 -12.78 1.99
N ILE A 126 23.67 -13.84 1.25
CA ILE A 126 22.67 -14.88 1.54
C ILE A 126 21.22 -14.53 1.21
N LEU A 127 20.82 -14.90 -0.02
CA LEU A 127 19.44 -15.13 -0.44
C LEU A 127 18.91 -16.47 0.13
N PRO A 128 17.77 -16.50 0.83
CA PRO A 128 16.85 -17.62 0.78
C PRO A 128 15.81 -17.34 -0.32
N GLN A 129 15.66 -18.31 -1.22
CA GLN A 129 15.16 -18.12 -2.58
C GLN A 129 13.63 -17.95 -2.74
N ASP A 130 12.85 -17.76 -1.68
CA ASP A 130 11.39 -17.99 -1.73
C ASP A 130 10.48 -16.80 -1.34
N LEU A 131 10.99 -15.58 -1.19
CA LEU A 131 10.16 -14.43 -0.80
C LEU A 131 9.62 -13.56 -1.94
N ASN A 132 9.96 -13.86 -3.19
CA ASN A 132 9.54 -13.06 -4.35
C ASN A 132 8.02 -13.09 -4.63
N HIS A 133 7.26 -13.99 -3.99
CA HIS A 133 5.80 -14.03 -4.16
C HIS A 133 5.05 -12.99 -3.32
N TYR A 134 5.64 -12.53 -2.19
CA TYR A 134 4.90 -11.69 -1.24
C TYR A 134 4.99 -10.18 -1.53
N PHE A 135 5.95 -9.75 -2.36
CA PHE A 135 6.27 -8.33 -2.50
C PHE A 135 5.50 -7.60 -3.61
N PHE A 136 4.92 -8.32 -4.57
CA PHE A 136 4.25 -7.71 -5.73
C PHE A 136 2.74 -7.50 -5.57
N SER A 137 2.13 -8.00 -4.48
CA SER A 137 0.67 -7.95 -4.31
C SER A 137 0.14 -6.63 -3.74
N CYS A 138 1.00 -5.68 -3.33
CA CYS A 138 0.57 -4.47 -2.60
C CYS A 138 0.53 -3.19 -3.45
N VAL A 139 0.69 -3.29 -4.78
CA VAL A 139 0.51 -2.15 -5.68
C VAL A 139 -0.82 -2.35 -6.42
N GLU A 140 -1.93 -2.08 -5.74
CA GLU A 140 -3.16 -1.74 -6.47
C GLU A 140 -3.06 -0.27 -6.89
N GLU A 141 -3.16 -0.05 -8.20
CA GLU A 141 -3.38 1.25 -8.81
C GLU A 141 -4.71 1.80 -8.30
N VAL A 142 -4.66 2.87 -7.49
CA VAL A 142 -5.82 3.71 -7.25
C VAL A 142 -5.94 4.71 -8.39
N ASP A 143 -6.77 4.36 -9.36
CA ASP A 143 -7.25 5.27 -10.39
C ASP A 143 -7.90 6.51 -9.76
N ALA A 144 -7.47 7.66 -10.26
CA ALA A 144 -7.97 8.96 -9.89
C ALA A 144 -9.39 9.18 -10.43
N VAL A 145 -10.35 9.44 -9.54
CA VAL A 145 -11.53 10.23 -9.88
C VAL A 145 -11.80 11.22 -8.73
N SER A 146 -11.69 12.49 -9.09
CA SER A 146 -12.02 13.67 -8.32
C SER A 146 -13.51 13.73 -7.99
N ASP A 147 -13.85 14.14 -6.79
CA ASP A 147 -14.95 15.10 -6.62
C ASP A 147 -14.67 16.02 -5.43
N GLU A 148 -14.91 17.30 -5.67
CA GLU A 148 -14.54 18.42 -4.83
C GLU A 148 -15.65 18.73 -3.84
N THR A 149 -15.33 19.00 -2.59
CA THR A 149 -16.08 20.01 -1.83
C THR A 149 -15.23 20.62 -0.73
N GLU A 150 -15.10 21.92 -0.81
CA GLU A 150 -14.42 22.84 0.09
C GLU A 150 -15.16 22.93 1.45
N GLU A 151 -14.42 23.02 2.56
CA GLU A 151 -14.55 24.09 3.55
C GLU A 151 -13.52 23.96 4.69
N GLU A 152 -12.60 24.94 4.72
CA GLU A 152 -11.95 25.65 5.85
C GLU A 152 -11.05 24.87 6.85
N LYS A 153 -9.72 25.07 6.80
CA LYS A 153 -8.93 26.05 7.62
C LYS A 153 -9.26 25.91 9.12
N GLU A 154 -8.38 25.49 10.03
CA GLU A 154 -7.10 26.13 10.37
C GLU A 154 -6.42 25.33 11.50
N PHE A 155 -5.27 24.69 11.26
CA PHE A 155 -4.22 24.55 12.28
C PHE A 155 -2.88 24.29 11.59
N THR A 156 -2.19 25.38 11.28
CA THR A 156 -0.77 25.34 10.96
C THR A 156 -0.01 25.86 12.16
N LEU A 157 0.74 24.98 12.84
CA LEU A 157 2.15 25.24 13.11
C LEU A 157 2.84 23.98 13.63
N GLY A 158 3.95 23.62 12.97
CA GLY A 158 5.03 22.87 13.58
C GLY A 158 4.95 21.35 13.45
N THR A 159 5.31 20.81 12.29
CA THR A 159 6.51 19.98 12.11
C THR A 159 6.66 19.70 10.60
N THR A 160 6.93 20.77 9.85
CA THR A 160 7.70 20.62 8.61
C THR A 160 9.13 20.42 9.06
N LEU A 161 9.67 19.21 8.86
CA LEU A 161 11.06 18.92 8.50
C LEU A 161 11.16 17.38 8.37
N HIS A 162 11.46 16.89 7.15
CA HIS A 162 11.81 15.51 6.80
C HIS A 162 10.76 14.56 6.15
N VAL A 163 9.86 15.06 5.31
CA VAL A 163 9.05 14.19 4.40
C VAL A 163 9.22 14.54 2.90
N GLN A 164 9.92 15.61 2.55
CA GLN A 164 9.93 16.07 1.14
C GLN A 164 11.05 15.47 0.26
N GLN A 165 12.04 14.77 0.82
CA GLN A 165 13.18 14.30 0.02
C GLN A 165 12.97 12.94 -0.64
N HIS A 166 12.21 12.02 -0.04
CA HIS A 166 12.09 10.66 -0.59
C HIS A 166 11.08 10.52 -1.74
N GLN A 167 9.99 11.30 -1.74
CA GLN A 167 9.00 11.27 -2.82
C GLN A 167 9.50 11.95 -4.10
N VAL A 168 10.26 13.05 -3.98
CA VAL A 168 10.84 13.75 -5.14
C VAL A 168 11.92 12.89 -5.82
N THR A 169 12.78 12.22 -5.05
CA THR A 169 13.86 11.37 -5.62
C THR A 169 13.33 10.10 -6.30
N LEU A 170 12.24 9.50 -5.80
CA LEU A 170 11.67 8.31 -6.45
C LEU A 170 10.98 8.66 -7.77
N CYS A 171 10.26 9.79 -7.82
CA CYS A 171 9.59 10.28 -9.02
C CYS A 171 10.58 10.74 -10.12
N GLN A 172 11.73 11.28 -9.73
CA GLN A 172 12.82 11.63 -10.66
C GLN A 172 13.51 10.38 -11.23
N LYS A 173 13.73 9.35 -10.40
CA LYS A 173 14.40 8.12 -10.86
C LYS A 173 13.55 7.28 -11.81
N THR A 174 12.22 7.26 -11.64
CA THR A 174 11.32 6.56 -12.56
C THR A 174 11.16 7.27 -13.90
N SER A 175 11.22 8.60 -13.93
CA SER A 175 11.16 9.37 -15.18
C SER A 175 12.46 9.23 -16.00
N GLU A 176 13.63 9.30 -15.35
CA GLU A 176 14.92 9.05 -16.01
C GLU A 176 14.97 7.65 -16.64
N LEU A 177 14.56 6.61 -15.89
CA LEU A 177 14.55 5.24 -16.40
C LEU A 177 13.58 5.08 -17.59
N LYS A 178 12.39 5.68 -17.52
CA LYS A 178 11.41 5.64 -18.62
C LYS A 178 11.97 6.26 -19.90
N THR A 179 12.64 7.41 -19.80
CA THR A 179 13.25 8.06 -20.98
C THR A 179 14.39 7.24 -21.59
N LEU A 180 15.17 6.54 -20.76
CA LEU A 180 16.25 5.68 -21.25
C LEU A 180 15.72 4.45 -21.97
N ILE A 181 14.65 3.84 -21.43
CA ILE A 181 13.96 2.71 -22.07
C ILE A 181 13.34 3.14 -23.41
N GLU A 182 12.64 4.27 -23.44
CA GLU A 182 12.02 4.78 -24.67
C GLU A 182 13.07 5.06 -25.76
N LYS A 183 14.21 5.65 -25.38
CA LYS A 183 15.32 5.92 -26.31
C LYS A 183 15.91 4.63 -26.88
N GLU A 184 16.18 3.64 -26.03
CA GLU A 184 16.75 2.35 -26.47
C GLU A 184 15.76 1.59 -27.37
N VAL A 185 14.47 1.56 -27.00
CA VAL A 185 13.43 0.93 -27.82
C VAL A 185 13.33 1.62 -29.19
N GLN A 186 13.41 2.94 -29.23
CA GLN A 186 13.38 3.69 -30.48
C GLN A 186 14.61 3.39 -31.35
N GLU A 187 15.80 3.31 -30.76
CA GLU A 187 17.04 2.97 -31.46
C GLU A 187 16.96 1.55 -32.06
N GLN A 188 16.55 0.56 -31.27
CA GLN A 188 16.36 -0.82 -31.75
C GLN A 188 15.29 -0.90 -32.86
N MET A 189 14.20 -0.14 -32.75
CA MET A 189 13.14 -0.12 -33.77
C MET A 189 13.66 0.41 -35.11
N THR A 190 14.49 1.46 -35.10
CA THR A 190 15.12 2.00 -36.33
C THR A 190 16.12 1.03 -36.96
N LEU A 191 16.87 0.29 -36.13
CA LEU A 191 17.81 -0.72 -36.62
C LEU A 191 17.08 -1.91 -37.26
N VAL A 192 15.99 -2.37 -36.63
CA VAL A 192 15.18 -3.48 -37.12
C VAL A 192 14.46 -3.10 -38.41
N SER A 193 13.89 -1.89 -38.51
CA SER A 193 13.24 -1.43 -39.73
C SER A 193 14.22 -1.31 -40.90
N ALA A 194 15.42 -0.75 -40.68
CA ALA A 194 16.47 -0.68 -41.70
C ALA A 194 16.90 -2.07 -42.21
N LYS A 195 17.06 -3.06 -41.31
CA LYS A 195 17.35 -4.45 -41.69
C LYS A 195 16.21 -5.10 -42.48
N LEU A 196 14.96 -4.82 -42.11
CA LEU A 196 13.79 -5.33 -42.83
C LEU A 196 13.71 -4.74 -44.25
N ASP A 197 13.98 -3.44 -44.41
CA ASP A 197 14.01 -2.77 -45.71
C ASP A 197 15.14 -3.31 -46.60
N GLU A 198 16.32 -3.56 -46.04
CA GLU A 198 17.43 -4.19 -46.76
C GLU A 198 17.03 -5.60 -47.25
N LYS A 199 16.39 -6.39 -46.39
CA LYS A 199 15.90 -7.73 -46.77
C LYS A 199 14.79 -7.66 -47.82
N MET A 200 13.84 -6.74 -47.71
CA MET A 200 12.79 -6.55 -48.72
C MET A 200 13.39 -6.15 -50.08
N LYS A 201 14.39 -5.27 -50.09
CA LYS A 201 15.07 -4.84 -51.32
C LYS A 201 15.92 -5.95 -51.95
N ALA A 202 16.59 -6.78 -51.13
CA ALA A 202 17.32 -7.96 -51.61
C ALA A 202 16.39 -9.03 -52.20
N LEU A 203 15.22 -9.24 -51.59
CA LEU A 203 14.17 -10.13 -52.11
C LEU A 203 13.59 -9.62 -53.43
N ALA A 204 13.31 -8.32 -53.54
CA ALA A 204 12.82 -7.70 -54.78
C ALA A 204 13.84 -7.77 -55.93
N GLY A 205 15.12 -7.46 -55.65
CA GLY A 205 16.19 -7.51 -56.66
C GLY A 205 16.49 -8.92 -57.18
N ASN A 206 16.29 -9.95 -56.35
CA ASN A 206 16.43 -11.34 -56.78
C ASN A 206 15.26 -11.85 -57.64
N GLN A 207 14.06 -11.26 -57.52
CA GLN A 207 12.94 -11.56 -58.42
C GLN A 207 13.13 -10.93 -59.80
N SER A 208 13.63 -9.68 -59.87
CA SER A 208 13.91 -9.00 -61.14
C SER A 208 15.01 -9.69 -61.97
N LYS A 209 16.02 -10.28 -61.32
CA LYS A 209 17.07 -11.05 -62.01
C LYS A 209 16.60 -12.43 -62.48
N LYS A 210 15.62 -13.05 -61.80
CA LYS A 210 15.02 -14.32 -62.23
C LYS A 210 14.10 -14.15 -63.45
N SER A 211 13.36 -13.04 -63.56
CA SER A 211 12.54 -12.77 -64.76
C SER A 211 13.39 -12.49 -66.00
N ASP A 212 14.51 -11.77 -65.87
CA ASP A 212 15.37 -11.41 -67.00
C ASP A 212 16.22 -12.61 -67.53
N SER A 213 16.65 -13.49 -66.61
CA SER A 213 17.35 -14.73 -66.99
C SER A 213 16.44 -15.83 -67.60
N GLN A 214 15.12 -15.77 -67.36
CA GLN A 214 14.14 -16.61 -68.06
C GLN A 214 13.80 -16.09 -69.47
N GLN A 215 13.91 -14.79 -69.72
CA GLN A 215 13.68 -14.19 -71.04
C GLN A 215 14.86 -14.42 -72.01
N SER A 216 16.11 -14.37 -71.51
CA SER A 216 17.32 -14.63 -72.32
C SER A 216 17.44 -16.09 -72.80
N LYS A 217 16.99 -17.08 -72.00
CA LYS A 217 17.01 -18.51 -72.40
C LYS A 217 15.93 -18.89 -73.42
N ARG A 218 14.91 -18.07 -73.63
CA ARG A 218 13.83 -18.33 -74.62
C ARG A 218 14.20 -17.86 -76.03
N GLY A 219 15.17 -16.96 -76.18
CA GLY A 219 15.62 -16.41 -77.47
C GLY A 219 16.62 -17.27 -78.26
N GLN A 220 17.36 -18.19 -77.62
CA GLN A 220 18.38 -18.99 -78.32
C GLN A 220 17.88 -20.32 -78.92
N LYS A 221 16.63 -20.74 -78.68
CA LYS A 221 16.06 -21.97 -79.28
C LYS A 221 15.36 -21.78 -80.63
N ALA A 222 15.30 -20.55 -81.18
CA ALA A 222 14.57 -20.24 -82.42
C ALA A 222 15.46 -20.07 -83.68
N LYS A 223 16.75 -20.46 -83.65
CA LYS A 223 17.63 -20.47 -84.83
C LYS A 223 18.41 -21.78 -84.96
N LYS A 224 17.70 -22.91 -85.16
CA LYS A 224 18.27 -24.10 -85.79
C LYS A 224 17.17 -25.06 -86.27
N LYS A 225 16.55 -24.73 -87.40
CA LYS A 225 16.13 -25.69 -88.42
C LYS A 225 15.76 -24.94 -89.68
#